data_AF-A0A194RR41-F1
#
_entry.id   AF-A0A194RR41-F1
#
_cell.length_a   1.000
_cell.length_b   1.000
_cell.length_c   1.000
_cell.angle_alpha   90.00
_cell.angle_beta   90.00
_cell.angle_gamma   90.00
#
_symmetry.space_group_name_H-M   'P 1'
#
loop_
_entity.id
_entity.type
_entity.pdbx_description
1 polymer ?
#
loop_
_entity_poly.entity_id
_entity_poly.type
_entity_poly.pdbx_seq_one_letter_code
_entity_poly.pdbx_strand_id
1 'polypeptide(L)'
;MSIWKPVTTIKNIKNLSATVKRIADFLDKEYTAEQLDDLCTHIKFDNFKNNPSVKMNIVNLRELGIMAPKGEFIRKGKSGGWRDYFDADMSREAEDWIAKNLQHTDLRFPTV
;
A
#
# COMPACT_ATOMS: atom_id res chain seq x y z
N MET A 1 -19.11 17.52 12.43
CA MET A 1 -17.66 17.26 12.49
C MET A 1 -17.36 16.05 11.63
N SER A 2 -16.74 16.23 10.48
CA SER A 2 -16.43 15.13 9.56
C SER A 2 -15.21 14.37 10.09
N ILE A 3 -15.41 13.14 10.58
CA ILE A 3 -14.32 12.28 11.05
C ILE A 3 -13.48 11.90 9.83
N TRP A 4 -12.25 12.42 9.74
CA TRP A 4 -11.29 12.04 8.72
C TRP A 4 -10.95 10.55 8.87
N LYS A 5 -11.29 9.73 7.88
CA LYS A 5 -10.98 8.28 7.93
C LYS A 5 -9.58 8.04 7.37
N PRO A 6 -8.61 7.38 8.00
CA PRO A 6 -7.29 7.19 7.38
C PRO A 6 -7.35 6.50 6.00
N VAL A 7 -6.48 6.93 5.08
CA VAL A 7 -6.17 6.20 3.83
C VAL A 7 -5.31 5.00 4.22
N THR A 8 -5.68 3.80 3.77
CA THR A 8 -4.95 2.57 4.07
C THR A 8 -4.68 1.79 2.79
N THR A 9 -3.61 0.99 2.76
CA THR A 9 -3.19 0.23 1.58
C THR A 9 -4.31 -0.64 1.00
N ILE A 10 -5.13 -1.26 1.86
CA ILE A 10 -6.25 -2.10 1.43
C ILE A 10 -7.32 -1.28 0.68
N LYS A 11 -7.62 -0.06 1.14
CA LYS A 11 -8.55 0.83 0.43
C LYS A 11 -8.00 1.24 -0.93
N ASN A 12 -6.69 1.49 -1.03
CA ASN A 12 -6.05 1.86 -2.29
C ASN A 12 -6.11 0.74 -3.32
N ILE A 13 -5.93 -0.51 -2.90
CA ILE A 13 -6.06 -1.69 -3.77
C ILE A 13 -7.52 -1.86 -4.24
N LYS A 14 -8.51 -1.60 -3.37
CA LYS A 14 -9.93 -1.75 -3.70
C LYS A 14 -10.48 -0.61 -4.57
N ASN A 15 -10.08 0.63 -4.32
CA ASN A 15 -10.58 1.80 -5.05
C ASN A 15 -9.53 2.91 -5.13
N LEU A 16 -8.62 2.75 -6.10
CA LEU A 16 -7.54 3.70 -6.35
C LEU A 16 -8.05 5.11 -6.69
N SER A 17 -9.05 5.21 -7.57
CA SER A 17 -9.61 6.49 -8.01
C SER A 17 -10.20 7.29 -6.85
N ALA A 18 -10.98 6.65 -5.97
CA ALA A 18 -11.53 7.32 -4.79
C ALA A 18 -10.44 7.78 -3.82
N THR A 19 -9.36 7.00 -3.64
CA THR A 19 -8.20 7.44 -2.85
C THR A 19 -7.52 8.65 -3.48
N VAL A 20 -7.23 8.61 -4.79
CA VAL A 20 -6.53 9.69 -5.48
C VAL A 20 -7.34 10.99 -5.39
N LYS A 21 -8.64 10.92 -5.67
CA LYS A 21 -9.55 12.06 -5.51
C LYS A 21 -9.51 12.61 -4.09
N ARG A 22 -9.56 11.74 -3.09
CA ARG A 22 -9.51 12.17 -1.70
C ARG A 22 -8.19 12.82 -1.30
N ILE A 23 -7.07 12.37 -1.86
CA ILE A 23 -5.77 13.02 -1.66
C ILE A 23 -5.77 14.39 -2.32
N ALA A 24 -6.32 14.53 -3.53
CA ALA A 24 -6.46 15.81 -4.21
C ALA A 24 -7.32 16.79 -3.39
N ASP A 25 -8.48 16.34 -2.88
CA ASP A 25 -9.35 17.12 -1.99
C ASP A 25 -8.61 17.56 -0.72
N PHE A 26 -7.81 16.67 -0.12
CA PHE A 26 -7.02 16.99 1.07
C PHE A 26 -5.92 18.03 0.81
N LEU A 27 -5.35 18.03 -0.39
CA LEU A 27 -4.33 18.98 -0.82
C LEU A 27 -4.93 20.27 -1.41
N ASP A 28 -6.26 20.41 -1.41
CA ASP A 28 -7.00 21.51 -2.02
C ASP A 28 -6.62 21.70 -3.51
N LYS A 29 -6.64 20.58 -4.25
CA LYS A 29 -6.36 20.53 -5.69
C LYS A 29 -7.52 19.92 -6.46
N GLU A 30 -7.92 20.61 -7.52
CA GLU A 30 -8.90 20.12 -8.48
C GLU A 30 -8.21 19.56 -9.73
N TYR A 31 -8.73 18.44 -10.22
CA TYR A 31 -8.25 17.76 -11.42
C TYR A 31 -9.44 17.35 -12.28
N THR A 32 -9.25 17.29 -13.59
CA THR A 32 -10.26 16.75 -14.50
C THR A 32 -10.38 15.23 -14.32
N ALA A 33 -11.50 14.65 -14.77
CA ALA A 33 -11.69 13.21 -14.76
C ALA A 33 -10.59 12.47 -15.53
N GLU A 34 -10.15 13.04 -16.65
CA GLU A 34 -9.06 12.52 -17.49
C GLU A 34 -7.72 12.53 -16.74
N GLN A 35 -7.36 13.64 -16.08
CA GLN A 35 -6.14 13.72 -15.27
C GLN A 35 -6.12 12.72 -14.12
N LEU A 36 -7.27 12.46 -13.50
CA LEU A 36 -7.39 11.47 -12.45
C LEU A 36 -7.26 10.04 -13.00
N ASP A 37 -7.79 9.76 -14.18
CA ASP A 37 -7.66 8.46 -14.83
C ASP A 37 -6.22 8.18 -15.28
N ASP A 38 -5.57 9.18 -15.87
CA ASP A 38 -4.15 9.13 -16.24
C ASP A 38 -3.27 8.85 -15.02
N LEU A 39 -3.52 9.56 -13.91
CA LEU A 39 -2.81 9.36 -12.66
C LEU A 39 -3.06 7.95 -12.10
N CYS A 40 -4.31 7.48 -12.09
CA CYS A 40 -4.64 6.13 -11.68
C CYS A 40 -3.93 5.09 -12.53
N THR A 41 -3.89 5.28 -13.85
CA THR A 41 -3.18 4.39 -14.77
C THR A 41 -1.68 4.43 -14.52
N HIS A 42 -1.08 5.60 -14.30
CA HIS A 42 0.34 5.73 -14.01
C HIS A 42 0.75 4.98 -12.73
N ILE A 43 -0.05 5.05 -11.67
CA ILE A 43 0.27 4.44 -10.37
C ILE A 43 -0.27 3.00 -10.18
N LYS A 44 -0.92 2.42 -11.20
CA LYS A 44 -1.25 0.98 -11.21
C LYS A 44 0.01 0.18 -10.99
N PHE A 45 -0.10 -0.93 -10.25
CA PHE A 45 1.05 -1.69 -9.77
C PHE A 45 2.06 -2.06 -10.88
N ASP A 46 1.59 -2.57 -12.02
CA ASP A 46 2.48 -2.99 -13.10
C ASP A 46 3.21 -1.82 -13.76
N ASN A 47 2.54 -0.67 -13.90
CA ASN A 47 3.15 0.54 -14.44
C ASN A 47 4.15 1.12 -13.43
N PHE A 48 3.76 1.19 -12.16
CA PHE A 48 4.61 1.69 -11.09
C PHE A 48 5.85 0.81 -10.86
N LYS A 49 5.70 -0.52 -10.93
CA LYS A 49 6.81 -1.48 -10.80
C LYS A 49 7.89 -1.30 -11.87
N ASN A 50 7.47 -0.94 -13.08
CA ASN A 50 8.37 -0.80 -14.23
C ASN A 50 8.86 0.64 -14.44
N ASN A 51 8.36 1.61 -13.67
CA ASN A 51 8.76 3.01 -13.79
C ASN A 51 10.20 3.23 -13.25
N PRO A 52 11.16 3.64 -14.10
CA PRO A 52 12.57 3.82 -13.71
C PRO A 52 12.79 4.86 -12.60
N SER A 53 11.92 5.88 -12.49
CA SER A 53 12.08 6.95 -11.51
C SER A 53 11.74 6.53 -10.08
N VAL A 54 10.92 5.50 -9.91
CA VAL A 54 10.52 4.95 -8.60
C VAL A 54 11.07 3.55 -8.35
N LYS A 55 11.53 2.89 -9.41
CA LYS A 55 12.37 1.71 -9.31
C LYS A 55 13.68 2.20 -8.68
N MET A 56 13.81 1.99 -7.37
CA MET A 56 15.05 2.22 -6.63
C MET A 56 16.21 1.67 -7.47
N ASN A 57 17.33 2.39 -7.55
CA ASN A 57 18.47 1.97 -8.37
C ASN A 57 19.17 0.76 -7.72
N ILE A 58 18.48 -0.37 -7.77
CA ILE A 58 18.80 -1.62 -7.09
C ILE A 58 20.12 -2.17 -7.62
N VAL A 59 20.50 -1.88 -8.86
CA VAL A 59 21.78 -2.29 -9.44
C VAL A 59 22.93 -1.70 -8.63
N ASN A 60 22.98 -0.38 -8.48
CA ASN A 60 24.02 0.28 -7.70
C ASN A 60 24.03 -0.18 -6.23
N LEU A 61 22.85 -0.37 -5.63
CA LEU A 61 22.76 -0.78 -4.23
C LEU A 61 23.12 -2.25 -4.00
N ARG A 62 22.94 -3.13 -4.99
CA ARG A 62 23.41 -4.53 -4.95
C ARG A 62 24.92 -4.60 -5.12
N GLU A 63 25.48 -3.82 -6.05
CA GLU A 63 26.93 -3.74 -6.25
C GLU A 63 27.65 -3.20 -5.01
N LEU A 64 27.05 -2.24 -4.31
CA LEU A 64 27.55 -1.71 -3.04
C LEU A 64 27.32 -2.65 -1.84
N GLY A 65 26.70 -3.81 -2.02
CA GLY A 65 26.42 -4.77 -0.96
C GLY A 65 25.34 -4.32 0.04
N ILE A 66 24.62 -3.24 -0.25
CA ILE A 66 23.56 -2.68 0.61
C ILE A 66 22.26 -3.48 0.47
N MET A 67 22.01 -4.07 -0.71
CA MET A 67 20.84 -4.92 -0.96
C MET A 67 21.23 -6.35 -1.32
N ALA A 68 20.35 -7.27 -0.94
CA ALA A 68 20.47 -8.67 -1.30
C ALA A 68 20.46 -8.87 -2.85
N PRO A 69 21.16 -9.90 -3.37
CA PRO A 69 21.23 -10.17 -4.81
C PRO A 69 19.87 -10.45 -5.44
N LYS A 70 18.91 -10.94 -4.64
CA LYS A 70 17.55 -11.28 -5.05
C LYS A 70 16.55 -10.44 -4.28
N GLY A 71 15.47 -10.08 -4.97
CA GLY A 71 14.37 -9.27 -4.41
C GLY A 71 14.21 -7.94 -5.13
N GLU A 72 12.97 -7.54 -5.32
CA GLU A 72 12.60 -6.26 -5.93
C GLU A 72 12.02 -5.34 -4.85
N PHE A 73 12.29 -4.04 -4.93
CA PHE A 73 11.68 -3.05 -4.04
C PHE A 73 10.15 -3.02 -4.20
N ILE A 74 9.67 -3.04 -5.45
CA ILE A 74 8.25 -3.17 -5.79
C ILE A 74 7.95 -4.66 -6.08
N ARG A 75 7.40 -5.36 -5.06
CA ARG A 75 7.39 -6.83 -5.02
C ARG A 75 6.13 -7.52 -5.56
N LYS A 76 5.03 -7.54 -4.77
CA LYS A 76 3.79 -8.30 -5.07
C LYS A 76 2.53 -7.43 -5.24
N GLY A 77 2.44 -6.26 -4.61
CA GLY A 77 1.30 -5.34 -4.78
C GLY A 77 -0.06 -5.85 -4.29
N LYS A 78 -0.09 -6.83 -3.37
CA LYS A 78 -1.32 -7.49 -2.90
C LYS A 78 -1.47 -7.41 -1.39
N SER A 79 -2.71 -7.30 -0.92
CA SER A 79 -3.07 -7.51 0.48
C SER A 79 -3.26 -9.00 0.77
N GLY A 80 -3.12 -9.41 2.04
CA GLY A 80 -3.34 -10.79 2.47
C GLY A 80 -2.20 -11.78 2.21
N GLY A 81 -1.14 -11.38 1.48
CA GLY A 81 -0.01 -12.25 1.18
C GLY A 81 0.86 -12.67 2.37
N TRP A 82 0.50 -12.27 3.60
CA TRP A 82 1.13 -12.77 4.83
C TRP A 82 0.72 -14.21 5.13
N ARG A 83 -0.46 -14.64 4.69
CA ARG A 83 -0.98 -16.01 4.92
C ARG A 83 -0.12 -17.09 4.27
N ASP A 84 0.63 -16.74 3.22
CA ASP A 84 1.61 -17.63 2.58
C ASP A 84 2.80 -17.96 3.51
N TYR A 85 3.00 -17.21 4.58
CA TYR A 85 4.17 -17.28 5.46
C TYR A 85 3.84 -17.61 6.92
N PHE A 86 2.55 -17.66 7.28
CA PHE A 86 2.10 -17.88 8.65
C PHE A 86 1.49 -19.27 8.75
N ASP A 87 1.97 -20.06 9.71
CA ASP A 87 1.28 -21.27 10.12
C ASP A 87 0.10 -20.94 11.07
N ALA A 88 -0.56 -21.99 11.58
CA ALA A 88 -1.74 -21.84 12.43
C ALA A 88 -1.41 -21.16 13.77
N ASP A 89 -0.25 -21.46 14.37
CA ASP A 89 0.14 -20.90 15.65
C ASP A 89 0.55 -19.43 15.51
N MET A 90 1.35 -19.11 14.49
CA MET A 90 1.70 -17.72 14.16
C MET A 90 0.47 -16.88 13.83
N SER A 91 -0.52 -17.46 13.14
CA SER A 91 -1.78 -16.76 12.81
C SER A 91 -2.55 -16.41 14.08
N ARG A 92 -2.68 -17.37 15.01
CA ARG A 92 -3.35 -17.15 16.29
C ARG A 92 -2.62 -16.12 17.15
N GLU A 93 -1.30 -16.19 17.25
CA GLU A 93 -0.49 -15.22 17.98
C GLU A 93 -0.67 -13.80 17.42
N ALA A 94 -0.69 -13.65 16.09
CA ALA A 94 -0.91 -12.38 15.45
C ALA A 94 -2.33 -11.83 15.69
N GLU A 95 -3.35 -12.69 15.65
CA GLU A 95 -4.73 -12.31 15.94
C GLU A 95 -4.89 -11.81 17.39
N ASP A 96 -4.33 -12.54 18.36
CA ASP A 96 -4.33 -12.16 19.77
C ASP A 96 -3.60 -10.83 20.00
N TRP A 97 -2.44 -10.65 19.37
CA TRP A 97 -1.67 -9.42 19.45
C TRP A 97 -2.44 -8.23 18.86
N ILE A 98 -3.06 -8.38 17.68
CA ILE A 98 -3.87 -7.33 17.06
C ILE A 98 -5.06 -6.97 17.96
N ALA A 99 -5.78 -7.95 18.49
CA ALA A 99 -6.94 -7.72 19.36
C ALA A 99 -6.56 -6.93 20.61
N LYS A 100 -5.48 -7.34 21.29
CA LYS A 100 -4.96 -6.67 22.48
C LYS A 100 -4.55 -5.22 22.22
N ASN A 101 -3.92 -4.93 21.09
CA ASN A 101 -3.48 -3.57 20.76
C ASN A 101 -4.62 -2.65 20.30
N LEU A 102 -5.72 -3.21 19.78
CA LEU A 102 -6.85 -2.41 19.29
C LEU A 102 -7.97 -2.22 20.32
N GLN A 103 -7.96 -2.95 21.44
CA GLN A 103 -9.08 -3.04 22.40
C GLN A 103 -9.57 -1.69 22.98
N HIS A 104 -8.69 -0.67 23.05
CA HIS A 104 -9.02 0.65 23.59
C HIS A 104 -8.87 1.77 22.55
N THR A 105 -8.94 1.41 21.27
CA THR A 105 -8.88 2.36 20.17
C THR A 105 -10.09 2.20 19.27
N ASP A 106 -10.42 3.23 18.52
CA ASP A 106 -11.36 3.19 17.39
C ASP A 106 -10.68 2.78 16.07
N LEU A 107 -9.36 2.56 16.09
CA LEU A 107 -8.58 2.13 14.93
C LEU A 107 -9.03 0.75 14.47
N ARG A 108 -9.48 0.64 13.22
CA ARG A 108 -9.85 -0.63 12.59
C ARG A 108 -9.22 -0.73 11.20
N PHE A 109 -8.62 -1.88 10.92
CA PHE A 109 -8.16 -2.19 9.57
C PHE A 109 -9.37 -2.53 8.68
N PRO A 110 -9.44 -1.98 7.45
CA PRO A 110 -10.47 -2.41 6.51
C PRO A 110 -10.25 -3.87 6.13
N THR A 111 -11.33 -4.63 6.01
CA THR A 111 -11.29 -6.02 5.57
C THR A 111 -10.73 -6.13 4.15
N VAL A 112 -9.93 -7.18 3.94
CA VAL A 112 -9.38 -7.55 2.62
C VAL A 112 -10.51 -7.98 1.68
#